data_AF-A0A5B9MQR3-F1
#
_entry.id   AF-A0A5B9MQR3-F1
#
_cell.length_a   1.000
_cell.length_b   1.000
_cell.length_c   1.000
_cell.angle_alpha   90.00
_cell.angle_beta   90.00
_cell.angle_gamma   90.00
#
_symmetry.space_group_name_H-M   'P 1'
#
loop_
_entity.id
_entity.type
_entity.pdbx_description
1 polymer ?
#
loop_
_entity_poly.entity_id
_entity_poly.type
_entity_poly.pdbx_seq_one_letter_code
_entity_poly.pdbx_strand_id
1 'polypeptide(L)'
;MIQIRTRVRFNHAQLQKKVQAANFRSLGHAAGTIRLTAKRSIRKRKKPSSPGSPPHTQTGMLRRVIRYEVNRDREEAVVGPVNEIAGRLWNLHEFGGVSHKRRKLKRHRFRVGQHGPIRVIRPGTFARTRLLTGAQANRATRLIEAENERRGASKPRRYPKRPFMRPALEANQSRLPKFWRDSVK
;
A
#
# COMPACT_ATOMS: atom_id res chain seq x y z
N MET A 1 17.12 59.97 -32.37
CA MET A 1 17.52 58.61 -31.92
C MET A 1 17.37 58.60 -30.39
N ILE A 2 16.38 57.89 -29.84
CA ILE A 2 16.10 57.93 -28.38
C ILE A 2 16.98 56.88 -27.69
N GLN A 3 17.92 57.31 -26.85
CA GLN A 3 18.69 56.42 -25.99
C GLN A 3 17.95 56.21 -24.67
N ILE A 4 17.41 55.01 -24.49
CA ILE A 4 16.81 54.60 -23.21
C ILE A 4 17.91 53.99 -22.34
N ARG A 5 18.20 54.62 -21.20
CA ARG A 5 19.09 54.06 -20.16
C ARG A 5 18.23 53.50 -19.03
N THR A 6 18.22 52.17 -18.88
CA THR A 6 17.57 51.49 -17.76
C THR A 6 18.61 51.04 -16.72
N ARG A 7 18.25 51.14 -15.45
CA ARG A 7 19.00 50.55 -14.33
C ARG A 7 18.28 49.30 -13.87
N VAL A 8 18.91 48.14 -13.97
CA VAL A 8 18.37 46.86 -13.49
C VAL A 8 18.95 46.58 -12.10
N ARG A 9 18.10 46.15 -11.16
CA ARG A 9 18.52 45.63 -9.86
C ARG A 9 18.13 44.17 -9.76
N PHE A 10 19.09 43.30 -9.46
CA PHE A 10 18.88 41.86 -9.31
C PHE A 10 18.91 41.47 -7.83
N ASN A 11 17.79 40.95 -7.31
CA ASN A 11 17.69 40.45 -5.93
C ASN A 11 17.72 38.92 -5.92
N HIS A 12 18.91 38.35 -5.75
CA HIS A 12 19.12 36.91 -5.74
C HIS A 12 18.32 36.19 -4.64
N ALA A 13 18.31 36.73 -3.41
CA ALA A 13 17.64 36.10 -2.28
C ALA A 13 16.12 36.00 -2.49
N GLN A 14 15.52 37.03 -3.08
CA GLN A 14 14.10 37.02 -3.42
C GLN A 14 13.79 36.03 -4.56
N LEU A 15 14.64 35.99 -5.59
CA LEU A 15 14.49 35.03 -6.69
C LEU A 15 14.59 33.59 -6.19
N GLN A 16 15.59 33.27 -5.37
CA GLN A 16 15.79 31.93 -4.82
C GLN A 16 14.57 31.46 -4.01
N LYS A 17 14.02 32.34 -3.16
CA LYS A 17 12.78 32.04 -2.41
C LYS A 17 11.59 31.77 -3.33
N LYS A 18 11.44 32.57 -4.40
CA LYS A 18 10.39 32.37 -5.41
C LYS A 18 10.55 31.04 -6.15
N VAL A 19 11.77 30.69 -6.55
CA VAL A 19 12.10 29.41 -7.20
C VAL A 19 11.77 28.23 -6.30
N GLN A 20 12.20 28.26 -5.03
CA GLN A 20 11.90 27.19 -4.07
C GLN A 20 10.38 27.03 -3.84
N ALA A 21 9.67 28.15 -3.68
CA ALA A 21 8.21 28.12 -3.51
C ALA A 21 7.49 27.59 -4.76
N ALA A 22 7.95 27.96 -5.95
CA ALA A 22 7.44 27.45 -7.22
C ALA A 22 7.69 25.95 -7.33
N ASN A 23 8.93 25.50 -7.08
CA ASN A 23 9.31 24.10 -7.12
C ASN A 23 8.46 23.24 -6.17
N PHE A 24 8.26 23.67 -4.92
CA PHE A 24 7.41 22.99 -3.96
C PHE A 24 5.96 22.80 -4.47
N ARG A 25 5.38 23.84 -5.07
CA ARG A 25 4.03 23.77 -5.64
C ARG A 25 3.99 22.83 -6.86
N SER A 26 4.97 22.94 -7.75
CA SER A 26 5.08 22.09 -8.95
C SER A 26 5.22 20.61 -8.59
N LEU A 27 6.08 20.28 -7.62
CA LEU A 27 6.22 18.94 -7.05
C LEU A 27 4.91 18.43 -6.45
N GLY A 28 4.19 19.27 -5.70
CA GLY A 28 2.89 18.91 -5.12
C GLY A 28 1.83 18.59 -6.19
N HIS A 29 1.76 19.39 -7.25
CA HIS A 29 0.85 19.14 -8.37
C HIS A 29 1.24 17.87 -9.15
N ALA A 30 2.53 17.67 -9.42
CA ALA A 30 3.05 16.48 -10.09
C ALA A 30 2.70 15.20 -9.30
N ALA A 31 3.06 15.17 -8.02
CA ALA A 31 2.81 14.06 -7.11
C ALA A 31 1.31 13.77 -6.94
N GLY A 32 0.50 14.82 -6.78
CA GLY A 32 -0.95 14.73 -6.70
C GLY A 32 -1.58 14.13 -7.96
N THR A 33 -1.06 14.50 -9.14
CA THR A 33 -1.52 13.97 -10.43
C THR A 33 -1.20 12.48 -10.57
N ILE A 34 0.03 12.07 -10.26
CA ILE A 34 0.45 10.65 -10.28
C ILE A 34 -0.43 9.83 -9.33
N ARG A 35 -0.61 10.32 -8.08
CA ARG A 35 -1.51 9.69 -7.10
C ARG A 35 -2.92 9.52 -7.66
N LEU A 36 -3.46 10.56 -8.30
CA LEU A 36 -4.82 10.52 -8.84
C LEU A 36 -4.95 9.49 -9.97
N THR A 37 -3.96 9.42 -10.87
CA THR A 37 -3.89 8.40 -11.92
C THR A 37 -3.85 6.99 -11.32
N ALA A 38 -3.00 6.74 -10.33
CA ALA A 38 -2.94 5.46 -9.62
C ALA A 38 -4.29 5.11 -8.92
N LYS A 39 -4.94 6.08 -8.29
CA LYS A 39 -6.25 5.88 -7.64
C LYS A 39 -7.38 5.58 -8.64
N ARG A 40 -7.27 6.08 -9.87
CA ARG A 40 -8.24 5.87 -10.95
C ARG A 40 -8.04 4.54 -11.67
N SER A 41 -6.81 4.04 -11.73
CA SER A 41 -6.50 2.72 -12.31
C SER A 41 -7.06 1.57 -11.45
N ILE A 42 -7.12 1.74 -10.13
CA ILE A 42 -7.71 0.77 -9.18
C ILE A 42 -9.24 0.85 -9.19
N ARG A 43 -9.91 -0.25 -9.57
CA ARG A 43 -11.38 -0.35 -9.65
C ARG A 43 -11.97 -1.16 -8.51
N LYS A 44 -13.19 -0.78 -8.06
CA LYS A 44 -13.91 -1.52 -7.03
C LYS A 44 -14.66 -2.70 -7.65
N ARG A 45 -14.18 -3.93 -7.43
CA ARG A 45 -14.77 -5.18 -7.97
C ARG A 45 -14.53 -6.34 -7.00
N LYS A 46 -15.39 -7.37 -7.07
CA LYS A 46 -15.29 -8.56 -6.20
C LYS A 46 -14.20 -9.54 -6.64
N LYS A 47 -14.08 -9.78 -7.95
CA LYS A 47 -13.08 -10.68 -8.53
C LYS A 47 -11.70 -10.00 -8.60
N PRO A 48 -10.59 -10.73 -8.42
CA PRO A 48 -9.25 -10.20 -8.67
C PRO A 48 -9.09 -9.80 -10.15
N SER A 49 -8.18 -8.87 -10.43
CA SER A 49 -7.87 -8.49 -11.82
C SER A 49 -7.05 -9.58 -12.53
N SER A 50 -6.63 -9.37 -13.77
CA SER A 50 -5.62 -10.22 -14.44
C SER A 50 -4.19 -9.81 -14.02
N PRO A 51 -3.21 -10.73 -13.98
CA PRO A 51 -1.80 -10.39 -13.85
C PRO A 51 -1.38 -9.26 -14.81
N GLY A 52 -0.49 -8.38 -14.37
CA GLY A 52 -0.01 -7.22 -15.14
C GLY A 52 -0.96 -6.01 -15.12
N SER A 53 -2.26 -6.22 -14.92
CA SER A 53 -3.22 -5.12 -14.78
C SER A 53 -3.31 -4.59 -13.34
N PRO A 54 -3.71 -3.32 -13.13
CA PRO A 54 -3.92 -2.75 -11.81
C PRO A 54 -4.86 -3.61 -10.95
N PRO A 55 -4.65 -3.65 -9.62
CA PRO A 55 -5.44 -4.50 -8.75
C PRO A 55 -6.87 -3.98 -8.61
N HIS A 56 -7.81 -4.90 -8.47
CA HIS A 56 -9.15 -4.55 -7.98
C HIS A 56 -9.15 -4.43 -6.45
N THR A 57 -10.01 -3.56 -5.93
CA THR A 57 -10.24 -3.42 -4.49
C THR A 57 -11.68 -3.78 -4.14
N GLN A 58 -11.89 -4.62 -3.13
CA GLN A 58 -13.26 -4.98 -2.72
C GLN A 58 -13.89 -3.89 -1.84
N THR A 59 -13.10 -3.33 -0.92
CA THR A 59 -13.56 -2.33 0.07
C THR A 59 -13.30 -0.89 -0.39
N GLY A 60 -12.35 -0.66 -1.30
CA GLY A 60 -11.87 0.69 -1.64
C GLY A 60 -10.64 1.13 -0.83
N MET A 61 -10.21 0.33 0.14
CA MET A 61 -9.10 0.67 1.05
C MET A 61 -7.80 0.97 0.30
N LEU A 62 -7.46 0.16 -0.71
CA LEU A 62 -6.22 0.34 -1.50
C LEU A 62 -6.15 1.71 -2.19
N ARG A 63 -7.29 2.33 -2.52
CA ARG A 63 -7.34 3.69 -3.10
C ARG A 63 -7.11 4.78 -2.05
N ARG A 64 -7.50 4.51 -0.79
CA ARG A 64 -7.43 5.47 0.32
C ARG A 64 -6.01 5.59 0.89
N VAL A 65 -5.23 4.53 0.80
CA VAL A 65 -3.87 4.46 1.36
C VAL A 65 -2.81 5.13 0.49
N ILE A 66 -3.08 5.36 -0.81
CA ILE A 66 -2.14 6.08 -1.68
C ILE A 66 -2.13 7.54 -1.24
N ARG A 67 -0.97 8.01 -0.79
CA ARG A 67 -0.67 9.38 -0.37
C ARG A 67 0.52 9.91 -1.17
N TYR A 68 0.80 11.19 -0.99
CA TYR A 68 2.05 11.79 -1.44
C TYR A 68 2.51 12.79 -0.40
N GLU A 69 3.81 13.06 -0.42
CA GLU A 69 4.47 14.07 0.39
C GLU A 69 5.56 14.74 -0.45
N VAL A 70 5.78 16.03 -0.22
CA VAL A 70 6.85 16.80 -0.86
C VAL A 70 7.84 17.22 0.21
N ASN A 71 9.08 16.79 0.08
CA ASN A 71 10.16 17.20 0.95
C ASN A 71 10.77 18.50 0.40
N ARG A 72 10.70 19.57 1.21
CA ARG A 72 11.21 20.90 0.83
C ARG A 72 12.73 20.97 0.80
N ASP A 73 13.40 20.24 1.68
CA ASP A 73 14.86 20.31 1.84
C ASP A 73 15.56 19.53 0.74
N ARG A 74 14.96 18.41 0.31
CA ARG A 74 15.50 17.52 -0.73
C ARG A 74 14.93 17.78 -2.12
N GLU A 75 13.97 18.70 -2.23
CA GLU A 75 13.27 19.00 -3.49
C GLU A 75 12.71 17.76 -4.20
N GLU A 76 12.26 16.77 -3.42
CA GLU A 76 11.73 15.50 -3.91
C GLU A 76 10.26 15.32 -3.51
N ALA A 77 9.52 14.59 -4.33
CA ALA A 77 8.17 14.18 -4.00
C ALA A 77 8.05 12.66 -4.01
N VAL A 78 7.54 12.11 -2.92
CA VAL A 78 7.32 10.67 -2.75
C VAL A 78 5.83 10.40 -2.89
N VAL A 79 5.47 9.45 -3.75
CA VAL A 79 4.07 9.03 -3.97
C VAL A 79 3.96 7.53 -3.77
N GLY A 80 3.01 7.10 -2.94
CA GLY A 80 2.80 5.67 -2.74
C GLY A 80 1.76 5.33 -1.68
N PRO A 81 1.41 4.04 -1.58
CA PRO A 81 0.59 3.51 -0.49
C PRO A 81 1.33 3.55 0.86
N VAL A 82 0.63 3.98 1.90
CA VAL A 82 1.16 4.04 3.27
C VAL A 82 1.02 2.68 3.96
N ASN A 83 2.15 2.12 4.40
CA ASN A 83 2.24 0.81 5.04
C ASN A 83 1.42 0.70 6.34
N GLU A 84 1.36 1.77 7.14
CA GLU A 84 0.64 1.78 8.42
C GLU A 84 -0.86 1.51 8.23
N ILE A 85 -1.43 1.97 7.10
CA ILE A 85 -2.84 1.79 6.81
C ILE A 85 -3.06 0.47 6.06
N ALA A 86 -2.29 0.20 5.00
CA ALA A 86 -2.56 -0.91 4.07
C ALA A 86 -1.83 -2.22 4.39
N GLY A 87 -0.88 -2.20 5.34
CA GLY A 87 0.14 -3.22 5.46
C GLY A 87 1.04 -3.29 4.21
N ARG A 88 1.77 -4.38 4.06
CA ARG A 88 2.74 -4.59 2.95
C ARG A 88 2.15 -5.28 1.72
N LEU A 89 0.83 -5.47 1.64
CA LEU A 89 0.20 -6.19 0.52
C LEU A 89 0.39 -5.48 -0.82
N TRP A 90 0.43 -4.15 -0.82
CA TRP A 90 0.66 -3.36 -2.03
C TRP A 90 2.04 -3.63 -2.67
N ASN A 91 3.06 -3.97 -1.88
CA ASN A 91 4.38 -4.35 -2.42
C ASN A 91 4.27 -5.57 -3.33
N LEU A 92 3.47 -6.55 -2.93
CA LEU A 92 3.20 -7.74 -3.75
C LEU A 92 2.40 -7.37 -5.01
N HIS A 93 1.51 -6.39 -4.94
CA HIS A 93 0.86 -5.88 -6.15
C HIS A 93 1.87 -5.24 -7.08
N GLU A 94 2.72 -4.33 -6.60
CA GLU A 94 3.63 -3.58 -7.49
C GLU A 94 4.74 -4.46 -8.06
N PHE A 95 5.41 -5.23 -7.21
CA PHE A 95 6.62 -5.97 -7.58
C PHE A 95 6.42 -7.47 -7.71
N GLY A 96 5.25 -8.00 -7.32
CA GLY A 96 5.03 -9.44 -7.23
C GLY A 96 5.89 -10.07 -6.14
N GLY A 97 6.11 -11.38 -6.26
CA GLY A 97 7.03 -12.11 -5.40
C GLY A 97 6.36 -13.30 -4.74
N VAL A 98 6.64 -13.51 -3.46
CA VAL A 98 6.18 -14.67 -2.72
C VAL A 98 5.29 -14.21 -1.57
N SER A 99 4.03 -14.62 -1.60
CA SER A 99 3.08 -14.34 -0.52
C SER A 99 3.44 -15.12 0.74
N HIS A 100 3.40 -14.45 1.90
CA HIS A 100 3.66 -15.12 3.18
C HIS A 100 2.70 -16.27 3.44
N LYS A 101 3.19 -17.29 4.14
CA LYS A 101 2.35 -18.40 4.63
C LYS A 101 1.25 -17.87 5.54
N ARG A 102 0.16 -18.62 5.64
CA ARG A 102 -0.88 -18.33 6.64
C ARG A 102 -0.25 -18.33 8.04
N ARG A 103 -0.50 -17.27 8.81
CA ARG A 103 -0.05 -17.15 10.19
C ARG A 103 -0.57 -18.32 11.02
N LYS A 104 0.32 -18.99 11.77
CA LYS A 104 -0.04 -20.02 12.74
C LYS A 104 -0.93 -19.44 13.84
N LEU A 105 -1.90 -20.23 14.30
CA LEU A 105 -2.70 -19.94 15.49
C LEU A 105 -1.81 -19.92 16.73
N LYS A 106 -2.17 -19.12 17.72
CA LYS A 106 -1.50 -19.13 19.03
C LYS A 106 -1.60 -20.53 19.60
N ARG A 107 -0.44 -21.13 19.92
CA ARG A 107 -0.40 -22.42 20.62
C ARG A 107 -1.00 -22.23 22.02
N HIS A 108 -1.89 -23.14 22.39
CA HIS A 108 -2.60 -23.08 23.66
C HIS A 108 -2.94 -24.50 24.10
N ARG A 109 -2.56 -24.83 25.34
CA ARG A 109 -2.94 -26.09 25.99
C ARG A 109 -4.23 -25.86 26.76
N PHE A 110 -5.33 -26.38 26.24
CA PHE A 110 -6.64 -26.19 26.85
C PHE A 110 -6.78 -27.02 28.13
N ARG A 111 -7.61 -26.53 29.05
CA ARG A 111 -8.00 -27.20 30.30
C ARG A 111 -9.51 -27.33 30.39
N VAL A 112 -9.98 -28.22 31.27
CA VAL A 112 -11.40 -28.35 31.61
C VAL A 112 -11.94 -27.01 32.11
N GLY A 113 -13.17 -26.68 31.72
CA GLY A 113 -13.86 -25.41 32.01
C GLY A 113 -13.54 -24.28 31.02
N GLN A 114 -12.51 -24.39 30.19
CA GLN A 114 -12.17 -23.36 29.20
C GLN A 114 -13.03 -23.46 27.94
N HIS A 115 -13.12 -22.37 27.18
CA HIS A 115 -13.72 -22.37 25.85
C HIS A 115 -12.69 -22.75 24.80
N GLY A 116 -12.98 -23.78 24.01
CA GLY A 116 -12.05 -24.28 22.99
C GLY A 116 -12.73 -24.96 21.81
N PRO A 117 -11.96 -25.25 20.75
CA PRO A 117 -12.47 -25.96 19.58
C PRO A 117 -12.81 -27.41 19.92
N ILE A 118 -14.01 -27.86 19.57
CA ILE A 118 -14.43 -29.26 19.72
C ILE A 118 -14.33 -30.05 18.41
N ARG A 119 -14.62 -29.38 17.29
CA ARG A 119 -14.52 -29.95 15.94
C ARG A 119 -14.14 -28.90 14.90
N VAL A 120 -13.57 -29.35 13.79
CA VAL A 120 -13.29 -28.53 12.62
C VAL A 120 -14.55 -28.51 11.75
N ILE A 121 -15.06 -27.31 11.43
CA ILE A 121 -16.16 -27.16 10.47
C ILE A 121 -15.58 -27.17 9.05
N ARG A 122 -14.53 -26.38 8.86
CA ARG A 122 -13.73 -26.30 7.64
C ARG A 122 -12.30 -25.92 8.01
N PRO A 123 -11.29 -26.25 7.20
CA PRO A 123 -9.96 -25.63 7.22
C PRO A 123 -9.80 -24.27 7.93
N GLY A 124 -9.39 -24.26 9.20
CA GLY A 124 -9.14 -23.04 9.98
C GLY A 124 -10.37 -22.38 10.63
N THR A 125 -11.55 -22.98 10.52
CA THR A 125 -12.77 -22.61 11.23
C THR A 125 -13.20 -23.77 12.14
N PHE A 126 -13.38 -23.48 13.42
CA PHE A 126 -13.69 -24.48 14.44
C PHE A 126 -15.04 -24.17 15.07
N ALA A 127 -15.82 -25.22 15.36
CA ALA A 127 -16.90 -25.11 16.33
C ALA A 127 -16.29 -25.03 17.72
N ARG A 128 -16.73 -24.07 18.53
CA ARG A 128 -16.20 -23.84 19.87
C ARG A 128 -17.31 -24.06 20.89
N THR A 129 -16.93 -24.65 22.02
CA THR A 129 -17.80 -24.82 23.17
C THR A 129 -16.97 -24.81 24.45
N ARG A 130 -17.63 -24.80 25.61
CA ARG A 130 -16.99 -25.03 26.89
C ARG A 130 -16.56 -26.50 26.98
N LEU A 131 -15.29 -26.72 27.33
CA LEU A 131 -14.70 -28.06 27.42
C LEU A 131 -15.02 -28.64 28.80
N LEU A 132 -15.83 -29.68 28.84
CA LEU A 132 -16.33 -30.32 30.05
C LEU A 132 -15.40 -31.42 30.56
N THR A 133 -14.69 -32.10 29.67
CA THR A 133 -13.83 -33.24 30.03
C THR A 133 -12.37 -33.02 29.64
N GLY A 134 -11.45 -33.71 30.32
CA GLY A 134 -10.02 -33.68 29.98
C GLY A 134 -9.75 -34.14 28.55
N ALA A 135 -10.52 -35.12 28.06
CA ALA A 135 -10.46 -35.57 26.67
C ALA A 135 -10.84 -34.47 25.68
N GLN A 136 -11.85 -33.65 25.99
CA GLN A 136 -12.23 -32.50 25.17
C GLN A 136 -11.12 -31.42 25.15
N ALA A 137 -10.49 -31.15 26.30
CA ALA A 137 -9.37 -30.23 26.40
C ALA A 137 -8.13 -30.70 25.60
N ASN A 138 -7.78 -31.99 25.70
CA ASN A 138 -6.68 -32.58 24.93
C ASN A 138 -7.00 -32.58 23.43
N ARG A 139 -8.25 -32.87 23.04
CA ARG A 139 -8.71 -32.79 21.65
C ARG A 139 -8.60 -31.37 21.11
N ALA A 140 -9.05 -30.38 21.87
CA ALA A 140 -8.95 -28.97 21.48
C ALA A 140 -7.51 -28.54 21.22
N THR A 141 -6.57 -28.99 22.07
CA THR A 141 -5.14 -28.75 21.89
C THR A 141 -4.62 -29.37 20.60
N ARG A 142 -4.91 -30.67 20.37
CA ARG A 142 -4.55 -31.38 19.13
C ARG A 142 -5.13 -30.72 17.87
N LEU A 143 -6.37 -30.20 17.92
CA LEU A 143 -6.98 -29.52 16.78
C LEU A 143 -6.24 -28.23 16.39
N ILE A 144 -5.74 -27.48 17.38
CA ILE A 144 -4.92 -26.27 17.11
C ILE A 144 -3.55 -26.65 16.56
N GLU A 145 -2.93 -27.70 17.11
CA GLU A 145 -1.63 -28.20 16.63
C GLU A 145 -1.70 -28.72 15.20
N ALA A 146 -2.68 -29.57 14.88
CA ALA A 146 -2.90 -30.09 13.53
C ALA A 146 -3.18 -28.96 12.52
N GLU A 147 -3.96 -27.94 12.89
CA GLU A 147 -4.18 -26.77 12.02
C GLU A 147 -2.90 -25.95 11.84
N ASN A 148 -2.04 -25.87 12.85
CA ASN A 148 -0.76 -25.18 12.77
C ASN A 148 0.26 -25.91 11.89
N GLU A 149 0.28 -27.24 11.94
CA GLU A 149 1.05 -28.09 11.01
C GLU A 149 0.59 -27.85 9.57
N ARG A 150 -0.73 -27.92 9.33
CA ARG A 150 -1.32 -27.64 8.00
C ARG A 150 -0.97 -26.24 7.48
N ARG A 151 -1.04 -25.21 8.34
CA ARG A 151 -0.63 -23.84 7.99
C ARG A 151 0.87 -23.72 7.72
N GLY A 152 1.69 -24.47 8.46
CA GLY A 152 3.14 -24.51 8.29
C GLY A 152 3.60 -25.24 7.02
N ALA A 153 2.92 -26.34 6.67
CA ALA A 153 3.19 -27.17 5.50
C ALA A 153 2.83 -26.47 4.18
N SER A 154 1.91 -25.49 4.21
CA SER A 154 1.54 -24.72 3.02
C SER A 154 2.77 -24.01 2.43
N LYS A 155 3.12 -24.35 1.18
CA LYS A 155 4.16 -23.64 0.43
C LYS A 155 3.70 -22.21 0.15
N PRO A 156 4.58 -21.21 0.32
CA PRO A 156 4.20 -19.84 0.02
C PRO A 156 3.93 -19.73 -1.49
N ARG A 157 2.83 -19.07 -1.86
CA ARG A 157 2.39 -19.01 -3.26
C ARG A 157 3.07 -17.84 -3.97
N ARG A 158 3.49 -18.05 -5.21
CA ARG A 158 3.95 -16.97 -6.09
C ARG A 158 2.79 -16.01 -6.34
N TYR A 159 3.03 -14.73 -6.09
CA TYR A 159 2.08 -13.65 -6.30
C TYR A 159 2.46 -12.90 -7.60
N PRO A 160 1.63 -12.95 -8.65
CA PRO A 160 1.92 -12.25 -9.89
C PRO A 160 1.82 -10.74 -9.72
N LYS A 161 2.67 -10.00 -10.45
CA LYS A 161 2.67 -8.53 -10.45
C LYS A 161 1.33 -7.99 -10.97
N ARG A 162 0.86 -6.93 -10.35
CA ARG A 162 -0.37 -6.16 -10.63
C ARG A 162 -0.04 -4.68 -10.39
N PRO A 163 0.90 -4.11 -11.17
CA PRO A 163 1.43 -2.79 -10.89
C PRO A 163 0.37 -1.73 -11.10
N PHE A 164 0.44 -0.67 -10.30
CA PHE A 164 -0.48 0.46 -10.38
C PHE A 164 0.21 1.80 -10.12
N MET A 165 1.38 1.80 -9.47
CA MET A 165 2.17 3.00 -9.23
C MET A 165 3.08 3.32 -10.41
N ARG A 166 3.90 2.37 -10.86
CA ARG A 166 4.80 2.56 -12.00
C ARG A 166 4.05 2.92 -13.29
N PRO A 167 2.97 2.23 -13.68
CA PRO A 167 2.17 2.65 -14.83
C PRO A 167 1.57 4.06 -14.68
N ALA A 168 1.26 4.49 -13.46
CA ALA A 168 0.76 5.83 -13.20
C ALA A 168 1.85 6.91 -13.33
N LEU A 169 3.09 6.59 -13.00
CA LEU A 169 4.24 7.46 -13.27
C LEU A 169 4.48 7.57 -14.78
N GLU A 170 4.61 6.43 -15.46
CA GLU A 170 4.84 6.35 -16.91
C GLU A 170 3.78 7.14 -17.70
N ALA A 171 2.50 6.97 -17.36
CA ALA A 171 1.40 7.69 -18.01
C ALA A 171 1.44 9.22 -17.85
N ASN A 172 2.16 9.74 -16.84
CA ASN A 172 2.25 11.18 -16.58
C ASN A 172 3.59 11.79 -16.98
N GLN A 173 4.60 11.01 -17.37
CA GLN A 173 5.97 11.49 -17.62
C GLN A 173 6.02 12.72 -18.54
N SER A 174 5.33 12.69 -19.67
CA SER A 174 5.29 13.79 -20.65
C SER A 174 4.61 15.07 -20.14
N ARG A 175 3.77 14.95 -19.10
CA ARG A 175 3.05 16.08 -18.50
C ARG A 175 3.82 16.73 -17.36
N LEU A 176 4.78 16.04 -16.75
CA LEU A 176 5.50 16.54 -15.57
C LEU A 176 6.15 17.91 -15.81
N PRO A 177 6.89 18.14 -16.91
CA PRO A 177 7.54 19.45 -17.14
C PRO A 177 6.55 20.62 -17.22
N LYS A 178 5.28 20.36 -17.57
CA LYS A 178 4.25 21.40 -17.64
C LYS A 178 3.96 22.04 -16.27
N PHE A 179 4.24 21.35 -15.16
CA PHE A 179 4.06 21.90 -13.82
C PHE A 179 5.14 22.93 -13.45
N TRP A 180 6.31 22.90 -14.09
CA TRP A 180 7.41 23.85 -13.83
C TRP A 180 7.43 25.02 -14.81
N ARG A 181 6.79 24.86 -15.99
CA ARG A 181 6.61 25.93 -16.96
C ARG A 181 5.93 27.13 -16.31
N ASP A 182 6.54 28.31 -16.42
CA ASP A 182 6.05 29.60 -15.89
C ASP A 182 5.69 29.59 -14.39
N SER A 183 6.33 28.69 -13.64
CA SER A 183 6.06 28.50 -12.20
C SER A 183 6.68 29.61 -11.34
N VAL A 184 7.77 30.21 -11.80
CA VAL A 184 8.44 31.34 -11.15
C VAL A 184 7.84 32.63 -11.69
N LYS A 185 7.16 33.39 -10.82
CA LYS A 185 6.54 34.69 -11.10
C LYS A 185 7.09 35.73 -10.15
#